data_AF-A0A9D6K6C7-F1
#
_entry.id   AF-A0A9D6K6C7-F1
#
_cell.length_a   1.000
_cell.length_b   1.000
_cell.length_c   1.000
_cell.angle_alpha   90.00
_cell.angle_beta   90.00
_cell.angle_gamma   90.00
#
_symmetry.space_group_name_H-M   'P 1'
#
loop_
_entity.id
_entity.type
_entity.pdbx_description
1 polymer ?
#
loop_
_entity_poly.entity_id
_entity_poly.type
_entity_poly.pdbx_seq_one_letter_code
_entity_poly.pdbx_strand_id
1 'polypeptide(L)'
;MKLVQNQSGVSLIAAIFIIVILAFMGLVFLTLFTTTSSTSINELQSTQAMYVAEGGLEYGINQLINNPAYVGDTNKPLGSSGTFTTSVANSATTVTDNPLLAASTTINVNSTTGFAISGTIQIESEYIYCTGTTATSFTNCTRGYKGTTAASHISGSNVYQSTITSTGIVGSAQRVVRANVKVDSRGITYFNSASNPADNGSLGTSPVAIIPPASMAAGDLVIMIANSRTSGITLAISATGGQAWTSETAITTNGSMRLFWCRYNGTWTANPSVSFSVTANTTVAMHVFRPMIGANTWALDVTQTTGFFPAPSAPRDVTITGITTIINGALAFFVWSSQDNNRWGLQTAGWTNAGGSQYRNTASADSSQSAAYKIMETAGTTGNVTNRELTAGGGGFDMGNTIKIAFKQVPVKVLLDWQEIFN
;
A
#
# COMPACT_ATOMS: atom_id res chain seq x y z
N MET A 1 59.82 -90.62 -18.31
CA MET A 1 60.61 -89.36 -18.30
C MET A 1 59.62 -88.21 -18.31
N LYS A 2 59.40 -87.53 -17.18
CA LYS A 2 58.41 -86.43 -17.06
C LYS A 2 59.21 -85.12 -16.97
N LEU A 3 59.22 -84.33 -18.04
CA LEU A 3 59.86 -83.02 -18.07
C LEU A 3 59.04 -82.07 -17.18
N VAL A 4 59.56 -81.74 -16.00
CA VAL A 4 58.99 -80.68 -15.14
C VAL A 4 59.38 -79.35 -15.78
N GLN A 5 58.46 -78.76 -16.55
CA GLN A 5 58.64 -77.41 -17.12
C GLN A 5 58.51 -76.36 -16.01
N ASN A 6 59.54 -75.53 -15.86
CA ASN A 6 59.61 -74.48 -14.85
C ASN A 6 58.64 -73.33 -15.20
N GLN A 7 57.51 -73.21 -14.51
CA GLN A 7 56.45 -72.21 -14.76
C GLN A 7 56.67 -70.84 -14.09
N SER A 8 57.91 -70.53 -13.70
CA SER A 8 58.26 -69.31 -12.98
C SER A 8 57.92 -68.01 -13.75
N GLY A 9 57.92 -68.05 -15.09
CA GLY A 9 57.55 -66.90 -15.92
C GLY A 9 56.04 -66.57 -15.94
N VAL A 10 55.17 -67.57 -15.83
CA VAL A 10 53.70 -67.39 -15.87
C VAL A 10 53.17 -66.86 -14.53
N SER A 11 53.78 -67.29 -13.41
CA SER A 11 53.41 -66.78 -12.07
C SER A 11 53.72 -65.30 -11.89
N LEU A 12 54.80 -64.79 -12.49
CA LEU A 12 55.14 -63.36 -12.43
C LEU A 12 54.10 -62.50 -13.17
N ILE A 13 53.67 -62.94 -14.35
CA ILE A 13 52.64 -62.25 -15.14
C ILE A 13 51.31 -62.26 -14.40
N ALA A 14 50.93 -63.39 -13.80
CA ALA A 14 49.73 -63.49 -12.97
C ALA A 14 49.79 -62.58 -11.73
N ALA A 15 50.94 -62.51 -11.05
CA ALA A 15 51.12 -61.64 -9.88
C ALA A 15 51.03 -60.14 -10.24
N ILE A 16 51.66 -59.73 -11.34
CA ILE A 16 51.57 -58.34 -11.84
C ILE A 16 50.12 -58.02 -12.22
N PHE A 17 49.43 -58.94 -12.91
CA PHE A 17 48.04 -58.75 -13.30
C PHE A 17 47.12 -58.58 -12.09
N ILE A 18 47.32 -59.37 -11.03
CA ILE A 18 46.57 -59.24 -9.77
C ILE A 18 46.86 -57.89 -9.09
N ILE A 19 48.13 -57.45 -9.05
CA ILE A 19 48.49 -56.15 -8.45
C ILE A 19 47.85 -55.00 -9.24
N VAL A 20 47.85 -55.05 -10.57
CA VAL A 20 47.22 -54.02 -11.42
C VAL A 20 45.71 -53.98 -11.20
N ILE A 21 45.05 -55.14 -11.11
CA ILE A 21 43.61 -55.21 -10.80
C ILE A 21 43.32 -54.64 -9.42
N LEU A 22 44.10 -55.01 -8.40
CA LEU A 22 43.90 -54.52 -7.04
C LEU A 22 44.14 -53.01 -6.93
N ALA A 23 45.14 -52.48 -7.63
CA ALA A 23 45.40 -51.03 -7.70
C ALA A 23 44.27 -50.28 -8.41
N PHE A 24 43.78 -50.82 -9.54
CA PHE A 24 42.65 -50.25 -10.27
C PHE A 24 41.36 -50.29 -9.45
N MET A 25 41.07 -51.42 -8.80
CA MET A 25 39.93 -51.54 -7.88
C MET A 25 40.06 -50.58 -6.70
N GLY A 26 41.26 -50.42 -6.12
CA GLY A 26 41.51 -49.47 -5.04
C GLY A 26 41.20 -48.01 -5.43
N LEU A 27 41.59 -47.61 -6.64
CA LEU A 27 41.26 -46.29 -7.19
C LEU A 27 39.75 -46.11 -7.40
N VAL A 28 39.06 -47.12 -7.95
CA VAL A 28 37.60 -47.10 -8.13
C VAL A 28 36.85 -47.02 -6.80
N PHE A 29 37.28 -47.76 -5.78
CA PHE A 29 36.67 -47.66 -4.45
C PHE A 29 36.88 -46.28 -3.82
N LEU A 30 38.06 -45.68 -3.97
CA LEU A 30 38.34 -44.34 -3.45
C LEU A 30 37.48 -43.27 -4.14
N THR A 31 37.28 -43.37 -5.47
CA THR A 31 36.43 -42.43 -6.21
C THR A 31 34.95 -42.63 -5.89
N LEU A 32 34.49 -43.87 -5.71
CA LEU A 32 33.12 -44.14 -5.28
C LEU A 32 32.85 -43.62 -3.86
N PHE A 33 33.79 -43.80 -2.93
CA PHE A 33 33.64 -43.33 -1.54
C PHE A 33 33.57 -41.80 -1.45
N THR A 34 34.46 -41.10 -2.16
CA THR A 34 34.45 -39.62 -2.20
C THR A 34 33.19 -39.08 -2.88
N THR A 35 32.74 -39.72 -3.96
CA THR A 35 31.52 -39.34 -4.69
C THR A 35 30.27 -39.55 -3.83
N THR A 36 30.11 -40.74 -3.24
CA THR A 36 28.94 -41.06 -2.39
C THR A 36 28.88 -40.19 -1.13
N SER A 37 30.02 -39.89 -0.52
CA SER A 37 30.12 -38.95 0.61
C SER A 37 29.70 -37.53 0.21
N SER A 38 30.19 -37.03 -0.93
CA SER A 38 29.83 -35.70 -1.44
C SER A 38 28.34 -35.59 -1.76
N THR A 39 27.76 -36.63 -2.39
CA THR A 39 26.31 -36.68 -2.67
C THR A 39 25.50 -36.64 -1.38
N SER A 40 25.91 -37.40 -0.35
CA SER A 40 25.23 -37.43 0.95
C SER A 40 25.29 -36.08 1.67
N ILE A 41 26.45 -35.41 1.66
CA ILE A 41 26.62 -34.07 2.24
C ILE A 41 25.78 -33.05 1.47
N ASN A 42 25.79 -33.10 0.13
CA ASN A 42 25.01 -32.20 -0.69
C ASN A 42 23.51 -32.38 -0.42
N GLU A 43 23.02 -33.61 -0.29
CA GLU A 43 21.62 -33.90 0.03
C GLU A 43 21.22 -33.38 1.41
N LEU A 44 22.08 -33.60 2.42
CA LEU A 44 21.89 -33.06 3.77
C LEU A 44 21.83 -31.52 3.77
N GLN A 45 22.81 -30.87 3.15
CA GLN A 45 22.85 -29.40 3.05
C GLN A 45 21.66 -28.87 2.26
N SER A 46 21.21 -29.59 1.24
CA SER A 46 20.05 -29.23 0.44
C SER A 46 18.75 -29.23 1.25
N THR A 47 18.56 -30.27 2.07
CA THR A 47 17.42 -30.39 2.98
C THR A 47 17.48 -29.30 4.06
N GLN A 48 18.65 -29.03 4.63
CA GLN A 48 18.84 -27.94 5.59
C GLN A 48 18.55 -26.57 4.98
N ALA A 49 19.05 -26.29 3.77
CA ALA A 49 18.78 -25.05 3.05
C ALA A 49 17.29 -24.87 2.75
N MET A 50 16.55 -25.97 2.52
CA MET A 50 15.09 -25.93 2.35
C MET A 50 14.40 -25.46 3.64
N TYR A 51 14.72 -26.08 4.78
CA TYR A 51 14.16 -25.67 6.07
C TYR A 51 14.54 -24.24 6.45
N VAL A 52 15.75 -23.79 6.08
CA VAL A 52 16.17 -22.41 6.29
C VAL A 52 15.38 -21.44 5.42
N ALA A 53 15.09 -21.81 4.17
CA ALA A 53 14.25 -21.02 3.28
C ALA A 53 12.81 -20.94 3.82
N GLU A 54 12.23 -22.03 4.30
CA GLU A 54 10.90 -22.08 4.92
C GLU A 54 10.84 -21.23 6.20
N GLY A 55 11.82 -21.36 7.09
CA GLY A 55 11.90 -20.51 8.29
C GLY A 55 12.03 -19.02 7.96
N GLY A 56 12.83 -18.68 6.92
CA GLY A 56 12.93 -17.31 6.42
C GLY A 56 11.62 -16.79 5.81
N LEU A 57 10.82 -17.68 5.20
CA LEU A 57 9.51 -17.33 4.65
C LEU A 57 8.55 -16.94 5.78
N GLU A 58 8.46 -17.76 6.83
CA GLU A 58 7.62 -17.50 8.00
C GLU A 58 8.04 -16.21 8.72
N TYR A 59 9.33 -16.02 8.92
CA TYR A 59 9.87 -14.77 9.46
C TYR A 59 9.46 -13.58 8.59
N GLY A 60 9.65 -13.66 7.27
CA GLY A 60 9.33 -12.57 6.36
C GLY A 60 7.84 -12.25 6.30
N ILE A 61 6.97 -13.26 6.40
CA ILE A 61 5.50 -13.08 6.50
C ILE A 61 5.14 -12.37 7.80
N ASN A 62 5.73 -12.79 8.93
CA ASN A 62 5.51 -12.11 10.21
C ASN A 62 5.97 -10.64 10.16
N GLN A 63 7.12 -10.35 9.55
CA GLN A 63 7.58 -8.98 9.35
C GLN A 63 6.60 -8.17 8.49
N LEU A 64 6.02 -8.75 7.44
CA LEU A 64 4.99 -8.11 6.60
C LEU A 64 3.69 -7.84 7.37
N ILE A 65 3.26 -8.75 8.23
CA ILE A 65 2.06 -8.59 9.05
C ILE A 65 2.22 -7.39 10.01
N ASN A 66 3.40 -7.25 10.59
CA ASN A 66 3.69 -6.16 11.53
C ASN A 66 4.05 -4.83 10.84
N ASN A 67 4.63 -4.90 9.63
CA ASN A 67 5.02 -3.75 8.84
C ASN A 67 4.76 -4.02 7.34
N PRO A 68 3.65 -3.52 6.77
CA PRO A 68 3.35 -3.67 5.36
C PRO A 68 4.40 -3.06 4.40
N ALA A 69 5.29 -2.20 4.91
CA ALA A 69 6.41 -1.63 4.15
C ALA A 69 7.70 -2.49 4.22
N TYR A 70 7.64 -3.69 4.80
CA TYR A 70 8.77 -4.60 4.81
C TYR A 70 9.13 -5.03 3.38
N VAL A 71 10.39 -4.81 2.98
CA VAL A 71 10.89 -5.11 1.63
C VAL A 71 11.73 -6.38 1.56
N GLY A 72 12.12 -6.94 2.71
CA GLY A 72 13.05 -8.05 2.81
C GLY A 72 14.22 -7.78 3.75
N ASP A 73 14.96 -8.84 4.07
CA ASP A 73 16.19 -8.84 4.85
C ASP A 73 17.24 -9.69 4.13
N THR A 74 18.51 -9.32 4.25
CA THR A 74 19.62 -10.03 3.62
C THR A 74 20.44 -10.81 4.64
N ASN A 75 20.79 -12.06 4.31
CA ASN A 75 21.71 -12.92 5.06
C ASN A 75 21.41 -13.03 6.58
N LYS A 76 20.14 -13.15 6.95
CA LYS A 76 19.73 -13.36 8.33
C LYS A 76 20.12 -14.77 8.78
N PRO A 77 20.80 -14.93 9.94
CA PRO A 77 21.18 -16.24 10.43
C PRO A 77 19.95 -17.02 10.94
N LEU A 78 19.93 -18.32 10.70
CA LEU A 78 19.00 -19.26 11.30
C LEU A 78 19.74 -20.57 11.63
N GLY A 79 19.81 -20.89 12.93
CA GLY A 79 20.66 -21.97 13.43
C GLY A 79 22.16 -21.64 13.37
N SER A 80 23.01 -22.67 13.41
CA SER A 80 24.46 -22.51 13.53
C SER A 80 25.20 -22.31 12.20
N SER A 81 24.59 -22.63 11.07
CA SER A 81 25.23 -22.62 9.75
C SER A 81 24.34 -22.15 8.59
N GLY A 82 23.07 -21.84 8.85
CA GLY A 82 22.11 -21.40 7.85
C GLY A 82 21.95 -19.89 7.82
N THR A 83 21.78 -19.34 6.62
CA THR A 83 21.30 -17.97 6.44
C THR A 83 20.12 -17.94 5.47
N PHE A 84 19.22 -16.99 5.65
CA PHE A 84 18.17 -16.72 4.69
C PHE A 84 18.20 -15.27 4.21
N THR A 85 17.74 -15.06 2.98
CA THR A 85 17.46 -13.73 2.42
C THR A 85 16.01 -13.69 1.98
N THR A 86 15.24 -12.75 2.50
CA THR A 86 13.85 -12.50 2.10
C THR A 86 13.78 -11.31 1.17
N SER A 87 12.82 -11.33 0.24
CA SER A 87 12.47 -10.18 -0.59
C SER A 87 10.98 -10.14 -0.88
N VAL A 88 10.41 -8.95 -0.91
CA VAL A 88 9.00 -8.71 -1.21
C VAL A 88 8.89 -8.02 -2.56
N ALA A 89 8.06 -8.57 -3.45
CA ALA A 89 7.78 -8.01 -4.76
C ALA A 89 6.27 -7.76 -4.92
N ASN A 90 5.91 -6.53 -5.27
CA ASN A 90 4.54 -6.10 -5.52
C ASN A 90 4.39 -5.68 -6.99
N SER A 91 3.43 -6.26 -7.69
CA SER A 91 3.17 -6.01 -9.11
C SER A 91 1.71 -5.65 -9.33
N ALA A 92 1.47 -4.70 -10.23
CA ALA A 92 0.13 -4.19 -10.54
C ALA A 92 -0.03 -3.96 -12.04
N THR A 93 -1.23 -4.22 -12.56
CA THR A 93 -1.65 -3.91 -13.92
C THR A 93 -3.16 -3.68 -13.94
N THR A 94 -3.76 -3.50 -15.10
CA THR A 94 -5.22 -3.35 -15.25
C THR A 94 -5.74 -4.24 -16.36
N VAL A 95 -6.94 -4.79 -16.14
CA VAL A 95 -7.71 -5.56 -17.13
C VAL A 95 -8.02 -4.69 -18.34
N THR A 96 -7.84 -5.24 -19.54
CA THR A 96 -8.20 -4.58 -20.81
C THR A 96 -9.45 -5.21 -21.45
N ASP A 97 -9.86 -6.40 -21.01
CA ASP A 97 -11.13 -7.02 -21.40
C ASP A 97 -12.34 -6.12 -21.06
N ASN A 98 -13.37 -6.16 -21.90
CA ASN A 98 -14.60 -5.39 -21.70
C ASN A 98 -15.85 -6.21 -22.07
N PRO A 99 -16.47 -6.93 -21.14
CA PRO A 99 -16.01 -7.26 -19.78
C PRO A 99 -15.13 -8.53 -19.76
N LEU A 100 -14.37 -8.72 -18.68
CA LEU A 100 -13.79 -10.01 -18.33
C LEU A 100 -14.88 -10.89 -17.70
N LEU A 101 -15.29 -11.97 -18.35
CA LEU A 101 -16.35 -12.86 -17.86
C LEU A 101 -15.85 -13.83 -16.78
N ALA A 102 -16.73 -14.30 -15.89
CA ALA A 102 -16.38 -15.20 -14.78
C ALA A 102 -15.83 -16.57 -15.23
N ALA A 103 -16.09 -16.99 -16.47
CA ALA A 103 -15.59 -18.25 -17.05
C ALA A 103 -14.30 -18.08 -17.89
N SER A 104 -13.81 -16.85 -18.06
CA SER A 104 -12.62 -16.60 -18.88
C SER A 104 -11.39 -17.26 -18.29
N THR A 105 -10.68 -18.03 -19.12
CA THR A 105 -9.40 -18.69 -18.81
C THR A 105 -8.17 -17.91 -19.28
N THR A 106 -8.41 -16.81 -20.00
CA THR A 106 -7.40 -15.82 -20.39
C THR A 106 -7.87 -14.45 -19.90
N ILE A 107 -6.94 -13.68 -19.33
CA ILE A 107 -7.18 -12.33 -18.80
C ILE A 107 -6.24 -11.39 -19.53
N ASN A 108 -6.77 -10.49 -20.36
CA ASN A 108 -5.99 -9.50 -21.07
C ASN A 108 -5.73 -8.29 -20.15
N VAL A 109 -4.49 -7.81 -20.17
CA VAL A 109 -4.00 -6.72 -19.32
C VAL A 109 -3.04 -5.81 -20.08
N ASN A 110 -2.76 -4.63 -19.53
CA ASN A 110 -1.82 -3.69 -20.14
C ASN A 110 -0.37 -4.22 -20.19
N SER A 111 0.05 -4.95 -19.16
CA SER A 111 1.36 -5.59 -19.09
C SER A 111 1.37 -6.68 -18.02
N THR A 112 2.18 -7.72 -18.22
CA THR A 112 2.47 -8.78 -17.24
C THR A 112 3.85 -8.64 -16.59
N THR A 113 4.61 -7.59 -16.91
CA THR A 113 5.95 -7.35 -16.34
C THR A 113 5.89 -7.29 -14.81
N GLY A 114 6.80 -8.02 -14.16
CA GLY A 114 6.89 -8.08 -12.69
C GLY A 114 6.00 -9.13 -12.03
N PHE A 115 5.03 -9.71 -12.74
CA PHE A 115 4.22 -10.80 -12.20
C PHE A 115 4.99 -12.13 -12.26
N ALA A 116 4.95 -12.88 -11.17
CA ALA A 116 5.53 -14.21 -11.04
C ALA A 116 4.46 -15.28 -11.30
N ILE A 117 4.45 -15.83 -12.52
CA ILE A 117 3.52 -16.88 -12.98
C ILE A 117 4.34 -18.12 -13.37
N SER A 118 3.96 -19.37 -13.07
CA SER A 118 2.72 -19.85 -12.43
C SER A 118 2.50 -19.28 -11.02
N GLY A 119 1.32 -18.72 -10.79
CA GLY A 119 1.07 -17.92 -9.59
C GLY A 119 -0.38 -17.46 -9.45
N THR A 120 -0.70 -16.90 -8.29
CA THR A 120 -2.03 -16.34 -8.00
C THR A 120 -2.01 -14.83 -8.18
N ILE A 121 -2.93 -14.31 -8.97
CA ILE A 121 -3.22 -12.87 -9.08
C ILE A 121 -4.55 -12.58 -8.38
N GLN A 122 -4.77 -11.31 -8.04
CA GLN A 122 -5.99 -10.85 -7.39
C GLN A 122 -6.64 -9.74 -8.21
N ILE A 123 -7.96 -9.85 -8.40
CA ILE A 123 -8.81 -8.79 -8.95
C ILE A 123 -9.93 -8.57 -7.96
N GLU A 124 -10.01 -7.36 -7.37
CA GLU A 124 -10.98 -7.03 -6.32
C GLU A 124 -10.92 -8.05 -5.16
N SER A 125 -11.94 -8.91 -5.02
CA SER A 125 -12.03 -9.96 -4.01
C SER A 125 -11.78 -11.37 -4.55
N GLU A 126 -11.53 -11.52 -5.85
CA GLU A 126 -11.29 -12.80 -6.50
C GLU A 126 -9.79 -13.12 -6.58
N TYR A 127 -9.42 -14.33 -6.15
CA TYR A 127 -8.11 -14.91 -6.43
C TYR A 127 -8.18 -15.79 -7.68
N ILE A 128 -7.19 -15.65 -8.55
CA ILE A 128 -7.15 -16.34 -9.84
C ILE A 128 -5.76 -16.97 -9.99
N TYR A 129 -5.71 -18.29 -10.21
CA TYR A 129 -4.44 -18.99 -10.42
C TYR A 129 -4.18 -19.17 -11.90
N CYS A 130 -3.10 -18.59 -12.41
CA CYS A 130 -2.70 -18.71 -13.81
C CYS A 130 -1.38 -19.47 -13.92
N THR A 131 -1.20 -20.23 -15.00
CA THR A 131 0.03 -21.00 -15.23
C THR A 131 0.88 -20.48 -16.37
N GLY A 132 0.34 -19.59 -17.22
CA GLY A 132 1.07 -18.97 -18.32
C GLY A 132 0.86 -17.46 -18.44
N THR A 133 1.74 -16.83 -19.20
CA THR A 133 1.68 -15.40 -19.53
C THR A 133 2.14 -15.14 -20.96
N THR A 134 1.58 -14.10 -21.57
CA THR A 134 2.20 -13.35 -22.68
C THR A 134 2.64 -11.98 -22.15
N ALA A 135 3.12 -11.07 -23.01
CA ALA A 135 3.43 -9.70 -22.61
C ALA A 135 2.21 -8.91 -22.08
N THR A 136 1.00 -9.28 -22.50
CA THR A 136 -0.24 -8.53 -22.24
C THR A 136 -1.42 -9.43 -21.84
N SER A 137 -1.17 -10.68 -21.42
CA SER A 137 -2.23 -11.55 -20.92
C SER A 137 -1.72 -12.61 -19.95
N PHE A 138 -2.56 -12.93 -18.97
CA PHE A 138 -2.44 -14.15 -18.17
C PHE A 138 -3.25 -15.25 -18.84
N THR A 139 -2.67 -16.44 -18.99
CA THR A 139 -3.28 -17.58 -19.70
C THR A 139 -3.39 -18.79 -18.78
N ASN A 140 -4.26 -19.72 -19.17
CA ASN A 140 -4.56 -20.93 -18.40
C ASN A 140 -4.97 -20.61 -16.95
N CYS A 141 -5.81 -19.59 -16.81
CA CYS A 141 -6.29 -19.10 -15.53
C CYS A 141 -7.46 -19.93 -15.00
N THR A 142 -7.38 -20.32 -13.74
CA THR A 142 -8.43 -20.93 -12.94
C THR A 142 -9.04 -19.85 -12.06
N ARG A 143 -10.31 -19.53 -12.31
CA ARG A 143 -11.10 -18.50 -11.61
C ARG A 143 -11.60 -19.03 -10.26
N GLY A 144 -11.95 -18.14 -9.33
CA GLY A 144 -12.46 -18.53 -8.01
C GLY A 144 -11.48 -19.35 -7.16
N TYR A 145 -10.18 -19.09 -7.29
CA TYR A 145 -9.14 -19.84 -6.60
C TYR A 145 -9.14 -19.55 -5.08
N LYS A 146 -8.60 -20.45 -4.25
CA LYS A 146 -8.59 -20.34 -2.78
C LYS A 146 -9.98 -20.07 -2.15
N GLY A 147 -11.04 -20.58 -2.77
CA GLY A 147 -12.41 -20.47 -2.24
C GLY A 147 -13.11 -19.12 -2.52
N THR A 148 -12.53 -18.26 -3.36
CA THR A 148 -13.23 -17.05 -3.81
C THR A 148 -14.28 -17.36 -4.88
N THR A 149 -15.23 -16.46 -5.09
CA THR A 149 -16.25 -16.61 -6.15
C THR A 149 -15.75 -15.98 -7.45
N ALA A 150 -15.88 -16.70 -8.56
CA ALA A 150 -15.58 -16.16 -9.88
C ALA A 150 -16.57 -15.06 -10.27
N ALA A 151 -16.08 -13.86 -10.62
CA ALA A 151 -16.91 -12.70 -10.93
C ALA A 151 -16.62 -12.13 -12.34
N SER A 152 -17.55 -11.35 -12.88
CA SER A 152 -17.24 -10.52 -14.05
C SER A 152 -16.52 -9.26 -13.61
N HIS A 153 -15.48 -8.85 -14.32
CA HIS A 153 -14.76 -7.60 -14.06
C HIS A 153 -14.85 -6.65 -15.26
N ILE A 154 -14.78 -5.36 -14.99
CA ILE A 154 -14.83 -4.31 -16.01
C ILE A 154 -13.42 -3.98 -16.52
N SER A 155 -13.36 -3.36 -17.70
CA SER A 155 -12.10 -2.80 -18.20
C SER A 155 -11.58 -1.74 -17.22
N GLY A 156 -10.27 -1.75 -16.98
CA GLY A 156 -9.62 -0.88 -15.99
C GLY A 156 -9.61 -1.45 -14.57
N SER A 157 -10.29 -2.57 -14.28
CA SER A 157 -10.17 -3.25 -12.99
C SER A 157 -8.70 -3.58 -12.70
N ASN A 158 -8.23 -3.24 -11.50
CA ASN A 158 -6.85 -3.48 -11.14
C ASN A 158 -6.58 -4.97 -10.88
N VAL A 159 -5.44 -5.43 -11.37
CA VAL A 159 -4.88 -6.76 -11.11
C VAL A 159 -3.63 -6.59 -10.27
N TYR A 160 -3.52 -7.35 -9.19
CA TYR A 160 -2.38 -7.28 -8.27
C TYR A 160 -1.77 -8.65 -7.99
N GLN A 161 -0.47 -8.66 -7.71
CA GLN A 161 0.20 -9.80 -7.11
C GLN A 161 1.25 -9.28 -6.13
N SER A 162 1.25 -9.81 -4.91
CA SER A 162 2.36 -9.65 -3.99
C SER A 162 2.94 -11.00 -3.63
N THR A 163 4.26 -11.09 -3.70
CA THR A 163 5.00 -12.30 -3.36
C THR A 163 6.09 -11.98 -2.37
N ILE A 164 6.27 -12.88 -1.41
CA ILE A 164 7.49 -12.94 -0.63
C ILE A 164 8.30 -14.14 -1.10
N THR A 165 9.58 -13.92 -1.32
CA THR A 165 10.56 -14.95 -1.65
C THR A 165 11.53 -15.07 -0.49
N SER A 166 11.83 -16.30 -0.08
CA SER A 166 12.89 -16.62 0.87
C SER A 166 13.91 -17.53 0.21
N THR A 167 15.17 -17.15 0.29
CA THR A 167 16.30 -17.94 -0.20
C THR A 167 17.12 -18.41 0.98
N GLY A 168 17.08 -19.70 1.28
CA GLY A 168 17.90 -20.33 2.31
C GLY A 168 19.21 -20.85 1.75
N ILE A 169 20.31 -20.62 2.47
CA ILE A 169 21.67 -21.02 2.10
C ILE A 169 22.30 -21.78 3.27
N VAL A 170 22.86 -22.95 2.98
CA VAL A 170 23.66 -23.76 3.91
C VAL A 170 24.85 -24.34 3.15
N GLY A 171 26.07 -23.90 3.48
CA GLY A 171 27.27 -24.28 2.72
C GLY A 171 27.17 -23.80 1.26
N SER A 172 27.25 -24.73 0.31
CA SER A 172 27.07 -24.46 -1.12
C SER A 172 25.62 -24.70 -1.60
N ALA A 173 24.73 -25.21 -0.75
CA ALA A 173 23.35 -25.47 -1.10
C ALA A 173 22.49 -24.21 -0.98
N GLN A 174 21.66 -23.95 -1.97
CA GLN A 174 20.69 -22.85 -2.00
C GLN A 174 19.31 -23.38 -2.36
N ARG A 175 18.29 -22.97 -1.59
CA ARG A 175 16.87 -23.28 -1.85
C ARG A 175 16.05 -22.00 -1.82
N VAL A 176 15.05 -21.92 -2.70
CA VAL A 176 14.18 -20.76 -2.84
C VAL A 176 12.74 -21.20 -2.66
N VAL A 177 12.04 -20.58 -1.72
CA VAL A 177 10.62 -20.79 -1.47
C VAL A 177 9.90 -19.46 -1.67
N ARG A 178 8.67 -19.51 -2.20
CA ARG A 178 7.85 -18.32 -2.47
C ARG A 178 6.44 -18.53 -1.94
N ALA A 179 5.86 -17.47 -1.41
CA ALA A 179 4.44 -17.41 -1.09
C ALA A 179 3.81 -16.18 -1.73
N ASN A 180 2.58 -16.34 -2.22
CA ASN A 180 1.73 -15.19 -2.49
C ASN A 180 1.22 -14.69 -1.14
N VAL A 181 1.54 -13.44 -0.81
CA VAL A 181 1.08 -12.80 0.41
C VAL A 181 0.07 -11.77 -0.02
N LYS A 182 -1.01 -11.63 0.75
CA LYS A 182 -1.81 -10.41 0.69
C LYS A 182 -1.02 -9.33 1.40
N VAL A 183 0.05 -8.84 0.77
CA VAL A 183 0.53 -7.51 1.12
C VAL A 183 -0.52 -6.64 0.50
N ASP A 184 -1.47 -6.19 1.32
CA ASP A 184 -2.22 -5.01 0.91
C ASP A 184 -1.16 -3.90 0.82
N SER A 185 -0.45 -3.82 -0.31
CA SER A 185 0.46 -2.74 -0.68
C SER A 185 -0.38 -1.51 -1.04
N ARG A 186 -1.43 -1.28 -0.27
CA ARG A 186 -2.39 -0.21 -0.38
C ARG A 186 -2.45 0.40 1.01
N GLY A 187 -1.44 1.25 1.28
CA GLY A 187 -1.61 2.30 2.28
C GLY A 187 -2.89 3.09 1.99
N ILE A 188 -3.25 3.99 2.90
CA ILE A 188 -4.42 4.86 2.75
C ILE A 188 -4.49 5.41 1.31
N THR A 189 -5.57 5.17 0.57
CA THR A 189 -5.73 5.70 -0.80
C THR A 189 -6.77 6.79 -0.83
N TYR A 190 -6.52 7.88 -1.53
CA TYR A 190 -7.54 8.87 -1.79
C TYR A 190 -8.64 8.28 -2.70
N PHE A 191 -9.90 8.42 -2.30
CA PHE A 191 -11.04 7.89 -3.05
C PHE A 191 -11.69 8.97 -3.92
N ASN A 192 -12.27 10.00 -3.30
CA ASN A 192 -12.97 11.07 -4.01
C ASN A 192 -13.23 12.28 -3.10
N SER A 193 -13.78 13.35 -3.67
CA SER A 193 -14.26 14.54 -2.96
C SER A 193 -15.64 14.97 -3.43
N ALA A 194 -16.31 15.72 -2.56
CA ALA A 194 -17.50 16.49 -2.91
C ALA A 194 -17.40 17.86 -2.25
N SER A 195 -18.13 18.86 -2.76
CA SER A 195 -18.18 20.17 -2.12
C SER A 195 -19.53 20.82 -2.34
N ASN A 196 -19.93 21.67 -1.40
CA ASN A 196 -21.04 22.58 -1.56
C ASN A 196 -20.65 23.97 -1.01
N PRO A 197 -20.67 25.03 -1.84
CA PRO A 197 -20.89 24.97 -3.28
C PRO A 197 -19.75 24.21 -3.99
N ALA A 198 -19.99 23.79 -5.23
CA ALA A 198 -18.91 23.36 -6.12
C ALA A 198 -17.91 24.52 -6.35
N ASP A 199 -16.69 24.24 -6.82
CA ASP A 199 -15.71 25.30 -7.10
C ASP A 199 -16.32 26.39 -8.00
N ASN A 200 -16.10 27.65 -7.61
CA ASN A 200 -16.63 28.84 -8.28
C ASN A 200 -18.15 29.02 -8.17
N GLY A 201 -18.84 28.21 -7.35
CA GLY A 201 -20.25 28.37 -7.07
C GLY A 201 -20.54 29.49 -6.08
N SER A 202 -21.81 29.79 -5.88
CA SER A 202 -22.28 30.83 -4.97
C SER A 202 -23.25 30.23 -3.95
N LEU A 203 -22.89 30.25 -2.67
CA LEU A 203 -23.75 29.77 -1.59
C LEU A 203 -23.53 30.58 -0.31
N GLY A 204 -24.63 31.11 0.23
CA GLY A 204 -24.62 31.90 1.47
C GLY A 204 -25.78 31.52 2.37
N THR A 205 -26.11 30.24 2.51
CA THR A 205 -27.27 29.75 3.28
C THR A 205 -26.86 28.69 4.31
N SER A 206 -27.49 28.68 5.49
CA SER A 206 -27.29 27.65 6.52
C SER A 206 -28.48 26.67 6.59
N PRO A 207 -28.25 25.35 6.76
CA PRO A 207 -26.96 24.66 6.77
C PRO A 207 -26.43 24.42 5.35
N VAL A 208 -25.15 24.11 5.24
CA VAL A 208 -24.55 23.64 3.98
C VAL A 208 -24.48 22.12 4.01
N ALA A 209 -25.34 21.47 3.24
CA ALA A 209 -25.36 20.02 3.07
C ALA A 209 -24.48 19.57 1.90
N ILE A 210 -23.73 18.48 2.07
CA ILE A 210 -22.92 17.87 1.00
C ILE A 210 -23.60 16.61 0.52
N ILE A 211 -23.68 16.43 -0.80
CA ILE A 211 -23.98 15.13 -1.42
C ILE A 211 -22.68 14.32 -1.40
N PRO A 212 -22.57 13.24 -0.60
CA PRO A 212 -21.34 12.46 -0.53
C PRO A 212 -21.01 11.80 -1.88
N PRO A 213 -19.73 11.51 -2.18
CA PRO A 213 -19.37 10.72 -3.35
C PRO A 213 -20.11 9.38 -3.39
N ALA A 214 -20.55 8.96 -4.58
CA ALA A 214 -21.14 7.64 -4.77
C ALA A 214 -20.10 6.53 -4.53
N SER A 215 -20.58 5.32 -4.19
CA SER A 215 -19.73 4.12 -4.05
C SER A 215 -18.65 4.19 -2.96
N MET A 216 -18.88 4.97 -1.90
CA MET A 216 -18.09 4.89 -0.67
C MET A 216 -18.23 3.50 -0.04
N ALA A 217 -17.15 3.01 0.54
CA ALA A 217 -17.08 1.70 1.19
C ALA A 217 -17.04 1.84 2.72
N ALA A 218 -17.68 0.93 3.43
CA ALA A 218 -17.60 0.89 4.89
C ALA A 218 -16.12 0.86 5.33
N GLY A 219 -15.77 1.75 6.26
CA GLY A 219 -14.40 1.96 6.71
C GLY A 219 -13.72 3.19 6.10
N ASP A 220 -14.24 3.79 5.04
CA ASP A 220 -13.67 5.02 4.46
C ASP A 220 -13.58 6.13 5.53
N LEU A 221 -12.43 6.81 5.61
CA LEU A 221 -12.27 8.05 6.37
C LEU A 221 -12.91 9.18 5.58
N VAL A 222 -13.79 9.92 6.23
CA VAL A 222 -14.42 11.12 5.68
C VAL A 222 -13.88 12.31 6.44
N ILE A 223 -13.30 13.27 5.73
CA ILE A 223 -12.87 14.56 6.26
C ILE A 223 -13.76 15.62 5.63
N MET A 224 -14.40 16.47 6.44
CA MET A 224 -15.11 17.66 5.96
C MET A 224 -14.43 18.91 6.48
N ILE A 225 -14.15 19.87 5.59
CA ILE A 225 -13.66 21.19 5.94
C ILE A 225 -14.74 22.21 5.63
N ALA A 226 -15.22 22.88 6.67
CA ALA A 226 -16.06 24.06 6.52
C ALA A 226 -15.18 25.30 6.62
N ASN A 227 -15.27 26.19 5.63
CA ASN A 227 -14.56 27.47 5.58
C ASN A 227 -15.53 28.61 5.29
N SER A 228 -15.40 29.71 6.01
CA SER A 228 -16.15 30.95 5.82
C SER A 228 -15.21 32.14 5.97
N ARG A 229 -15.47 33.21 5.21
CA ARG A 229 -14.76 34.49 5.37
C ARG A 229 -15.15 35.19 6.68
N THR A 230 -16.38 35.01 7.14
CA THR A 230 -16.85 35.65 8.37
C THR A 230 -16.12 35.06 9.57
N SER A 231 -15.46 35.92 10.35
CA SER A 231 -14.75 35.52 11.58
C SER A 231 -15.72 35.34 12.74
N GLY A 232 -15.35 34.54 13.75
CA GLY A 232 -16.14 34.36 14.96
C GLY A 232 -17.40 33.51 14.82
N ILE A 233 -17.63 32.83 13.68
CA ILE A 233 -18.83 32.02 13.49
C ILE A 233 -18.61 30.59 14.01
N THR A 234 -19.63 30.04 14.67
CA THR A 234 -19.57 28.66 15.17
C THR A 234 -19.93 27.70 14.06
N LEU A 235 -19.00 26.87 13.61
CA LEU A 235 -19.21 25.80 12.64
C LEU A 235 -19.49 24.48 13.36
N ALA A 236 -20.63 23.85 13.09
CA ALA A 236 -21.05 22.61 13.74
C ALA A 236 -21.76 21.64 12.78
N ILE A 237 -21.58 20.33 12.98
CA ILE A 237 -22.36 19.30 12.27
C ILE A 237 -23.85 19.47 12.65
N SER A 238 -24.71 19.63 11.64
CA SER A 238 -26.17 19.78 11.81
C SER A 238 -26.94 18.52 11.40
N ALA A 239 -26.50 17.85 10.34
CA ALA A 239 -26.95 16.51 9.98
C ALA A 239 -25.74 15.59 9.97
N THR A 240 -25.82 14.49 10.71
CA THR A 240 -24.72 13.53 10.83
C THR A 240 -24.64 12.56 9.65
N GLY A 241 -25.75 12.41 8.92
CA GLY A 241 -25.90 11.38 7.91
C GLY A 241 -25.75 9.94 8.45
N GLY A 242 -25.98 9.76 9.75
CA GLY A 242 -25.87 8.46 10.41
C GLY A 242 -24.45 8.10 10.88
N GLN A 243 -23.50 9.04 10.80
CA GLN A 243 -22.10 8.83 11.22
C GLN A 243 -21.80 9.46 12.58
N ALA A 244 -20.75 8.97 13.25
CA ALA A 244 -20.19 9.58 14.46
C ALA A 244 -19.04 10.53 14.08
N TRP A 245 -19.27 11.83 14.23
CA TRP A 245 -18.32 12.88 13.83
C TRP A 245 -17.43 13.34 14.98
N THR A 246 -16.13 13.41 14.73
CA THR A 246 -15.15 14.14 15.53
C THR A 246 -15.02 15.55 14.97
N SER A 247 -15.01 16.55 15.85
CA SER A 247 -14.85 17.95 15.46
C SER A 247 -13.54 18.50 16.00
N GLU A 248 -12.61 18.88 15.13
CA GLU A 248 -11.32 19.42 15.54
C GLU A 248 -11.42 20.88 15.99
N THR A 249 -10.30 21.43 16.47
CA THR A 249 -10.19 22.82 16.93
C THR A 249 -10.65 23.78 15.83
N ALA A 250 -11.60 24.66 16.17
CA ALA A 250 -12.09 25.69 15.26
C ALA A 250 -11.10 26.85 15.18
N ILE A 251 -10.96 27.41 13.99
CA ILE A 251 -10.33 28.72 13.76
C ILE A 251 -11.46 29.74 13.65
N THR A 252 -11.34 30.85 14.38
CA THR A 252 -12.37 31.91 14.45
C THR A 252 -11.83 33.29 14.11
N THR A 253 -10.57 33.39 13.69
CA THR A 253 -9.86 34.64 13.40
C THR A 253 -9.40 34.64 11.95
N ASN A 254 -9.53 35.78 11.27
CA ASN A 254 -9.20 35.96 9.84
C ASN A 254 -10.01 35.02 8.92
N GLY A 255 -11.24 34.76 9.31
CA GLY A 255 -12.10 33.71 8.77
C GLY A 255 -12.58 32.79 9.88
N SER A 256 -13.50 31.90 9.53
CA SER A 256 -13.82 30.75 10.37
C SER A 256 -13.62 29.47 9.59
N MET A 257 -12.87 28.54 10.16
CA MET A 257 -12.61 27.25 9.52
C MET A 257 -12.66 26.13 10.55
N ARG A 258 -13.22 24.97 10.18
CA ARG A 258 -13.23 23.80 11.04
C ARG A 258 -13.16 22.52 10.23
N LEU A 259 -12.34 21.59 10.71
CA LEU A 259 -12.23 20.24 10.20
C LEU A 259 -13.08 19.30 11.06
N PHE A 260 -13.85 18.46 10.38
CA PHE A 260 -14.62 17.37 10.96
C PHE A 260 -14.18 16.07 10.31
N TRP A 261 -14.19 14.97 11.04
CA TRP A 261 -13.94 13.68 10.43
C TRP A 261 -14.74 12.55 11.07
N CYS A 262 -15.03 11.52 10.29
CA CYS A 262 -15.68 10.30 10.77
C CYS A 262 -15.21 9.08 9.98
N ARG A 263 -15.48 7.90 10.52
CA ARG A 263 -15.41 6.64 9.77
C ARG A 263 -16.77 6.35 9.17
N TYR A 264 -16.85 6.20 7.85
CA TYR A 264 -18.09 5.83 7.17
C TYR A 264 -18.49 4.40 7.52
N ASN A 265 -19.72 4.22 7.98
CA ASN A 265 -20.24 2.91 8.39
C ASN A 265 -20.80 2.06 7.23
N GLY A 266 -20.83 2.59 6.01
CA GLY A 266 -21.36 1.92 4.82
C GLY A 266 -22.69 2.48 4.32
N THR A 267 -23.36 3.35 5.10
CA THR A 267 -24.66 3.94 4.71
C THR A 267 -24.77 5.41 5.10
N TRP A 268 -25.31 6.25 4.22
CA TRP A 268 -25.75 7.61 4.56
C TRP A 268 -27.26 7.62 4.78
N THR A 269 -27.73 8.00 5.98
CA THR A 269 -29.18 8.14 6.25
C THR A 269 -29.74 9.46 5.72
N ALA A 270 -28.87 10.44 5.51
CA ALA A 270 -29.13 11.74 4.89
C ALA A 270 -27.79 12.34 4.45
N ASN A 271 -27.84 13.40 3.65
CA ASN A 271 -26.67 14.21 3.34
C ASN A 271 -26.12 14.85 4.63
N PRO A 272 -24.83 14.68 4.97
CA PRO A 272 -24.24 15.36 6.12
C PRO A 272 -24.17 16.86 5.85
N SER A 273 -24.30 17.67 6.91
CA SER A 273 -24.31 19.13 6.77
C SER A 273 -23.63 19.85 7.92
N VAL A 274 -23.14 21.05 7.64
CA VAL A 274 -22.56 21.97 8.63
C VAL A 274 -23.46 23.21 8.74
N SER A 275 -23.91 23.52 9.96
CA SER A 275 -24.63 24.74 10.30
C SER A 275 -23.69 25.79 10.87
N PHE A 276 -24.16 27.05 10.87
CA PHE A 276 -23.43 28.18 11.42
C PHE A 276 -24.32 29.21 12.09
N SER A 277 -23.75 29.93 13.06
CA SER A 277 -24.46 30.86 13.93
C SER A 277 -25.00 32.12 13.25
N VAL A 278 -24.45 32.49 12.08
CA VAL A 278 -24.94 33.61 11.25
C VAL A 278 -24.75 33.28 9.77
N THR A 279 -25.70 33.67 8.93
CA THR A 279 -25.65 33.47 7.48
C THR A 279 -24.36 34.04 6.88
N ALA A 280 -23.53 33.18 6.28
CA ALA A 280 -22.21 33.52 5.75
C ALA A 280 -21.86 32.67 4.52
N ASN A 281 -20.89 33.13 3.72
CA ASN A 281 -20.33 32.44 2.56
C ASN A 281 -19.53 31.19 2.99
N THR A 282 -20.23 30.10 3.29
CA THR A 282 -19.57 28.91 3.83
C THR A 282 -19.43 27.87 2.74
N THR A 283 -18.19 27.45 2.48
CA THR A 283 -17.87 26.30 1.66
C THR A 283 -17.64 25.11 2.56
N VAL A 284 -18.32 24.00 2.29
CA VAL A 284 -17.97 22.72 2.90
C VAL A 284 -17.39 21.82 1.81
N ALA A 285 -16.18 21.32 2.02
CA ALA A 285 -15.52 20.35 1.15
C ALA A 285 -15.33 19.03 1.90
N MET A 286 -15.72 17.92 1.28
CA MET A 286 -15.55 16.56 1.78
C MET A 286 -14.45 15.88 0.99
N HIS A 287 -13.54 15.21 1.70
CA HIS A 287 -12.52 14.33 1.14
C HIS A 287 -12.62 12.95 1.76
N VAL A 288 -12.55 11.93 0.91
CA VAL A 288 -12.72 10.53 1.31
C VAL A 288 -11.42 9.79 1.06
N PHE A 289 -10.94 9.09 2.08
CA PHE A 289 -9.78 8.22 2.01
C PHE A 289 -10.19 6.79 2.37
N ARG A 290 -9.77 5.84 1.55
CA ARG A 290 -10.05 4.42 1.75
C ARG A 290 -8.95 3.78 2.60
N PRO A 291 -9.32 3.02 3.66
CA PRO A 291 -8.34 2.30 4.45
C PRO A 291 -7.75 1.13 3.64
N MET A 292 -6.68 0.57 4.17
CA MET A 292 -6.06 -0.66 3.66
C MET A 292 -7.05 -1.83 3.82
N ILE A 293 -7.70 -1.88 4.98
CA ILE A 293 -8.68 -2.90 5.34
C ILE A 293 -9.94 -2.18 5.80
N GLY A 294 -11.09 -2.50 5.19
CA GLY A 294 -12.38 -1.86 5.53
C GLY A 294 -12.77 -1.99 7.00
N ALA A 295 -12.31 -3.03 7.70
CA ALA A 295 -12.52 -3.18 9.14
C ALA A 295 -11.77 -2.13 9.98
N ASN A 296 -10.64 -1.60 9.51
CA ASN A 296 -9.80 -0.69 10.30
C ASN A 296 -10.58 0.55 10.76
N THR A 297 -10.19 1.04 11.92
CA THR A 297 -10.66 2.32 12.47
C THR A 297 -9.63 3.42 12.20
N TRP A 298 -9.98 4.66 12.55
CA TRP A 298 -9.15 5.83 12.29
C TRP A 298 -8.85 6.56 13.59
N ALA A 299 -7.62 7.03 13.72
CA ALA A 299 -7.18 7.89 14.82
C ALA A 299 -6.23 8.96 14.30
N LEU A 300 -5.96 9.96 15.12
CA LEU A 300 -4.90 10.93 14.83
C LEU A 300 -3.53 10.27 15.04
N ASP A 301 -2.66 10.43 14.07
CA ASP A 301 -1.23 10.16 14.20
C ASP A 301 -0.52 11.37 14.80
N VAL A 302 -0.86 12.57 14.30
CA VAL A 302 -0.41 13.86 14.82
C VAL A 302 -1.62 14.77 14.98
N THR A 303 -1.76 15.37 16.17
CA THR A 303 -2.88 16.29 16.49
C THR A 303 -2.91 17.51 15.57
N GLN A 304 -4.10 18.05 15.33
CA GLN A 304 -4.28 19.26 14.53
C GLN A 304 -3.44 20.42 15.07
N THR A 305 -2.75 21.11 14.17
CA THR A 305 -2.19 22.45 14.41
C THR A 305 -2.85 23.43 13.45
N THR A 306 -3.32 24.56 13.98
CA THR A 306 -3.93 25.65 13.21
C THR A 306 -2.94 26.80 13.06
N GLY A 307 -3.02 27.54 11.96
CA GLY A 307 -2.20 28.72 11.71
C GLY A 307 -2.94 29.77 10.90
N PHE A 308 -2.27 30.91 10.70
CA PHE A 308 -2.70 31.97 9.80
C PHE A 308 -1.50 32.44 8.97
N PHE A 309 -1.80 33.05 7.82
CA PHE A 309 -0.80 33.71 6.99
C PHE A 309 -1.33 35.09 6.58
N PRO A 310 -0.47 36.13 6.53
CA PRO A 310 -0.85 37.42 5.95
C PRO A 310 -0.92 37.33 4.42
N ALA A 311 -1.48 38.35 3.78
CA ALA A 311 -1.44 38.52 2.33
C ALA A 311 -0.03 38.24 1.76
N PRO A 312 0.15 37.20 0.90
CA PRO A 312 1.48 36.75 0.55
C PRO A 312 2.18 37.67 -0.47
N SER A 313 3.49 37.88 -0.28
CA SER A 313 4.35 38.59 -1.24
C SER A 313 4.70 37.71 -2.44
N ALA A 314 5.13 38.29 -3.57
CA ALA A 314 5.45 37.51 -4.78
C ALA A 314 6.57 36.51 -4.44
N PRO A 315 6.45 35.22 -4.82
CA PRO A 315 5.57 34.64 -5.83
C PRO A 315 4.20 34.16 -5.33
N ARG A 316 3.77 34.60 -4.14
CA ARG A 316 2.47 34.31 -3.48
C ARG A 316 2.37 32.91 -2.88
N ASP A 317 3.52 32.40 -2.45
CA ASP A 317 3.65 31.06 -1.89
C ASP A 317 3.27 31.06 -0.40
N VAL A 318 2.29 30.24 -0.04
CA VAL A 318 1.90 29.98 1.34
C VAL A 318 2.42 28.60 1.73
N THR A 319 3.46 28.60 2.55
CA THR A 319 4.14 27.37 2.99
C THR A 319 3.66 26.96 4.37
N ILE A 320 3.17 25.73 4.49
CA ILE A 320 2.92 25.10 5.78
C ILE A 320 4.15 24.26 6.14
N THR A 321 4.73 24.53 7.31
CA THR A 321 5.82 23.71 7.86
C THR A 321 5.32 22.29 8.10
N GLY A 322 6.11 21.30 7.67
CA GLY A 322 5.78 19.89 7.81
C GLY A 322 5.50 19.45 9.26
N ILE A 323 4.97 18.24 9.37
CA ILE A 323 4.81 17.52 10.64
C ILE A 323 5.69 16.28 10.62
N THR A 324 5.94 15.69 11.78
CA THR A 324 6.66 14.41 11.89
C THR A 324 5.63 13.33 12.25
N THR A 325 5.33 12.45 11.30
CA THR A 325 4.43 11.32 11.53
C THR A 325 5.12 10.27 12.40
N ILE A 326 4.32 9.56 13.19
CA ILE A 326 4.80 8.58 14.17
C ILE A 326 4.78 7.17 13.58
N ILE A 327 3.82 6.88 12.69
CA ILE A 327 3.68 5.56 12.07
C ILE A 327 3.96 5.56 10.56
N ASN A 328 4.34 4.39 10.05
CA ASN A 328 4.37 4.10 8.62
C ASN A 328 2.94 4.07 8.06
N GLY A 329 2.76 4.51 6.82
CA GLY A 329 1.46 4.55 6.16
C GLY A 329 0.52 5.66 6.67
N ALA A 330 1.00 6.62 7.47
CA ALA A 330 0.21 7.74 7.95
C ALA A 330 -0.23 8.68 6.80
N LEU A 331 -1.44 9.23 6.91
CA LEU A 331 -1.96 10.26 6.01
C LEU A 331 -1.68 11.63 6.63
N ALA A 332 -0.81 12.42 6.02
CA ALA A 332 -0.69 13.85 6.33
C ALA A 332 -1.70 14.64 5.48
N PHE A 333 -2.49 15.50 6.11
CA PHE A 333 -3.56 16.28 5.46
C PHE A 333 -3.49 17.76 5.85
N PHE A 334 -3.34 18.62 4.84
CA PHE A 334 -2.96 20.02 4.99
C PHE A 334 -3.96 20.88 4.22
N VAL A 335 -4.40 21.99 4.81
CA VAL A 335 -5.45 22.85 4.26
C VAL A 335 -5.00 24.30 4.31
N TRP A 336 -5.34 25.02 3.25
CA TRP A 336 -5.26 26.47 3.13
C TRP A 336 -6.65 27.03 2.89
N SER A 337 -6.89 28.22 3.40
CA SER A 337 -8.04 29.02 3.03
C SER A 337 -7.65 30.47 2.91
N SER A 338 -8.38 31.23 2.10
CA SER A 338 -8.18 32.65 1.87
C SER A 338 -9.49 33.41 2.06
N GLN A 339 -9.41 34.67 2.46
CA GLN A 339 -10.56 35.56 2.62
C GLN A 339 -11.11 36.11 1.28
N ASP A 340 -10.68 35.53 0.16
CA ASP A 340 -11.21 35.82 -1.16
C ASP A 340 -11.23 34.54 -2.02
N ASN A 341 -11.91 34.62 -3.16
CA ASN A 341 -12.08 33.54 -4.14
C ASN A 341 -10.78 33.23 -4.94
N ASN A 342 -9.62 33.34 -4.28
CA ASN A 342 -8.32 33.08 -4.85
C ASN A 342 -8.24 31.68 -5.48
N ARG A 343 -7.55 31.61 -6.61
CA ARG A 343 -7.16 30.32 -7.21
C ARG A 343 -5.92 29.79 -6.49
N TRP A 344 -5.69 28.49 -6.58
CA TRP A 344 -4.61 27.80 -5.89
C TRP A 344 -3.83 26.90 -6.83
N GLY A 345 -2.51 26.83 -6.63
CA GLY A 345 -1.62 25.95 -7.36
C GLY A 345 -0.60 25.31 -6.42
N LEU A 346 -0.68 24.00 -6.23
CA LEU A 346 0.27 23.25 -5.41
C LEU A 346 1.66 23.27 -6.06
N GLN A 347 2.68 23.70 -5.33
CA GLN A 347 4.04 23.89 -5.86
C GLN A 347 5.00 22.76 -5.47
N THR A 348 4.70 22.02 -4.40
CA THR A 348 5.62 21.01 -3.86
C THR A 348 5.36 19.64 -4.46
N ALA A 349 6.37 19.08 -5.13
CA ALA A 349 6.34 17.72 -5.63
C ALA A 349 6.23 16.69 -4.47
N GLY A 350 5.59 15.54 -4.75
CA GLY A 350 5.36 14.49 -3.74
C GLY A 350 4.20 14.78 -2.79
N TRP A 351 3.47 15.88 -3.00
CA TRP A 351 2.16 16.14 -2.41
C TRP A 351 1.09 16.07 -3.51
N THR A 352 -0.14 15.73 -3.13
CA THR A 352 -1.27 15.62 -4.06
C THR A 352 -2.43 16.47 -3.57
N ASN A 353 -3.10 17.19 -4.47
CA ASN A 353 -4.33 17.90 -4.13
C ASN A 353 -5.42 16.91 -3.69
N ALA A 354 -6.13 17.27 -2.62
CA ALA A 354 -7.31 16.52 -2.20
C ALA A 354 -8.51 16.96 -3.06
N GLY A 355 -8.80 16.18 -4.10
CA GLY A 355 -9.81 16.52 -5.10
C GLY A 355 -9.25 17.54 -6.09
N GLY A 356 -10.00 18.62 -6.36
CA GLY A 356 -9.53 19.71 -7.21
C GLY A 356 -8.43 20.55 -6.56
N SER A 357 -7.86 21.48 -7.34
CA SER A 357 -6.87 22.44 -6.81
C SER A 357 -7.44 23.35 -5.73
N GLN A 358 -8.76 23.59 -5.73
CA GLN A 358 -9.42 24.58 -4.89
C GLN A 358 -10.94 24.37 -4.83
N TYR A 359 -11.58 25.04 -3.87
CA TYR A 359 -13.03 25.19 -3.72
C TYR A 359 -13.34 26.64 -3.36
N ARG A 360 -13.80 27.41 -4.35
CA ARG A 360 -14.13 28.83 -4.22
C ARG A 360 -15.63 29.06 -4.07
N ASN A 361 -16.00 30.05 -3.27
CA ASN A 361 -17.36 30.54 -3.10
C ASN A 361 -17.42 32.04 -3.39
N THR A 362 -18.31 32.41 -4.31
CA THR A 362 -18.45 33.76 -4.87
C THR A 362 -19.68 34.51 -4.33
N ALA A 363 -20.24 34.06 -3.20
CA ALA A 363 -21.43 34.67 -2.61
C ALA A 363 -21.09 35.91 -1.78
N SER A 364 -21.31 37.12 -2.30
CA SER A 364 -21.27 38.47 -1.66
C SER A 364 -20.00 38.83 -0.88
N ALA A 365 -19.59 38.00 0.06
CA ALA A 365 -18.27 37.96 0.67
C ALA A 365 -17.59 36.70 0.13
N ASP A 366 -16.51 36.84 -0.63
CA ASP A 366 -15.93 35.69 -1.34
C ASP A 366 -14.96 34.90 -0.45
N SER A 367 -14.74 33.62 -0.71
CA SER A 367 -13.71 32.81 -0.03
C SER A 367 -13.19 31.69 -0.91
N SER A 368 -12.04 31.14 -0.52
CA SER A 368 -11.47 29.96 -1.17
C SER A 368 -10.80 29.05 -0.16
N GLN A 369 -10.78 27.77 -0.47
CA GLN A 369 -9.96 26.79 0.24
C GLN A 369 -9.30 25.81 -0.72
N SER A 370 -8.17 25.26 -0.30
CA SER A 370 -7.41 24.23 -1.01
C SER A 370 -6.87 23.24 0.01
N ALA A 371 -6.77 21.98 -0.38
CA ALA A 371 -6.22 20.94 0.48
C ALA A 371 -5.24 20.07 -0.30
N ALA A 372 -4.21 19.61 0.40
CA ALA A 372 -3.23 18.67 -0.11
C ALA A 372 -2.97 17.58 0.92
N TYR A 373 -2.60 16.41 0.42
CA TYR A 373 -2.26 15.28 1.26
C TYR A 373 -0.97 14.61 0.79
N LYS A 374 -0.38 13.85 1.70
CA LYS A 374 0.75 12.97 1.44
C LYS A 374 0.58 11.71 2.27
N ILE A 375 0.71 10.55 1.62
CA ILE A 375 0.76 9.26 2.31
C ILE A 375 2.23 8.97 2.60
N MET A 376 2.56 8.83 3.88
CA MET A 376 3.92 8.60 4.33
C MET A 376 4.21 7.11 4.24
N GLU A 377 5.07 6.68 3.31
CA GLU A 377 5.50 5.28 3.24
C GLU A 377 6.18 4.86 4.55
N THR A 378 7.03 5.73 5.08
CA THR A 378 7.75 5.56 6.35
C THR A 378 7.43 6.72 7.29
N ALA A 379 7.33 6.43 8.59
CA ALA A 379 7.24 7.44 9.64
C ALA A 379 8.38 8.45 9.55
N GLY A 380 8.08 9.73 9.77
CA GLY A 380 9.10 10.78 9.72
C GLY A 380 8.55 12.11 9.26
N THR A 381 9.45 13.00 8.84
CA THR A 381 9.07 14.36 8.43
C THR A 381 8.34 14.33 7.08
N THR A 382 7.20 15.00 7.00
CA THR A 382 6.45 15.12 5.75
C THR A 382 7.18 15.97 4.69
N GLY A 383 8.12 16.80 5.15
CA GLY A 383 8.60 17.97 4.42
C GLY A 383 7.59 19.11 4.49
N ASN A 384 8.06 20.32 4.19
CA ASN A 384 7.17 21.47 4.02
C ASN A 384 6.35 21.31 2.75
N VAL A 385 5.19 21.94 2.71
CA VAL A 385 4.35 22.00 1.53
C VAL A 385 3.94 23.43 1.24
N THR A 386 4.05 23.80 -0.02
CA THR A 386 3.82 25.15 -0.52
C THR A 386 2.68 25.11 -1.53
N ASN A 387 1.69 25.96 -1.29
CA ASN A 387 0.58 26.18 -2.21
C ASN A 387 0.57 27.67 -2.56
N ARG A 388 0.37 27.99 -3.84
CA ARG A 388 0.45 29.36 -4.35
C ARG A 388 -0.94 29.94 -4.51
N GLU A 389 -1.16 31.14 -3.96
CA GLU A 389 -2.33 31.93 -4.31
C GLU A 389 -2.17 32.55 -5.70
N LEU A 390 -3.17 32.36 -6.53
CA LEU A 390 -3.26 32.85 -7.91
C LEU A 390 -4.48 33.76 -8.01
N THR A 391 -4.31 34.94 -8.62
CA THR A 391 -5.39 35.94 -8.74
C THR A 391 -6.55 35.39 -9.59
N ALA A 392 -7.78 35.58 -9.13
CA ALA A 392 -9.00 35.27 -9.89
C ALA A 392 -9.47 36.43 -10.81
N GLY A 393 -8.77 37.57 -10.77
CA GLY A 393 -9.03 38.78 -11.54
C GLY A 393 -9.53 39.92 -10.66
N GLY A 394 -8.72 40.98 -10.50
CA GLY A 394 -9.14 42.24 -9.87
C GLY A 394 -9.31 42.22 -8.35
N GLY A 395 -8.24 41.96 -7.61
CA GLY A 395 -8.21 42.03 -6.14
C GLY A 395 -6.81 41.68 -5.63
N GLY A 396 -6.40 42.20 -4.47
CA GLY A 396 -5.14 41.85 -3.82
C GLY A 396 -5.08 40.37 -3.44
N PHE A 397 -3.92 39.89 -3.01
CA PHE A 397 -3.80 38.56 -2.42
C PHE A 397 -4.16 38.68 -0.94
N ASP A 398 -4.81 37.67 -0.38
CA ASP A 398 -5.49 37.83 0.90
C ASP A 398 -4.83 37.00 1.99
N MET A 399 -5.06 37.46 3.22
CA MET A 399 -4.72 36.66 4.37
C MET A 399 -5.66 35.45 4.47
N GLY A 400 -5.26 34.49 5.29
CA GLY A 400 -6.09 33.33 5.50
C GLY A 400 -5.58 32.40 6.59
N ASN A 401 -6.13 31.19 6.60
CA ASN A 401 -5.90 30.22 7.65
C ASN A 401 -5.31 28.92 7.09
N THR A 402 -4.55 28.22 7.94
CA THR A 402 -3.97 26.91 7.62
C THR A 402 -4.32 25.88 8.68
N ILE A 403 -4.48 24.63 8.24
CA ILE A 403 -4.58 23.45 9.11
C ILE A 403 -3.54 22.43 8.65
N LYS A 404 -2.89 21.77 9.61
CA LYS A 404 -2.12 20.55 9.38
C LYS A 404 -2.46 19.50 10.42
N ILE A 405 -2.65 18.27 9.97
CA ILE A 405 -3.04 17.12 10.80
C ILE A 405 -2.53 15.84 10.16
N ALA A 406 -2.33 14.77 10.94
CA ALA A 406 -2.11 13.44 10.38
C ALA A 406 -3.04 12.39 10.97
N PHE A 407 -3.46 11.45 10.12
CA PHE A 407 -4.30 10.31 10.47
C PHE A 407 -3.53 9.00 10.34
N LYS A 408 -3.90 8.05 11.18
CA LYS A 408 -3.48 6.66 11.10
C LYS A 408 -4.67 5.73 11.04
N GLN A 409 -4.48 4.61 10.37
CA GLN A 409 -5.36 3.46 10.53
C GLN A 409 -5.01 2.77 11.84
N VAL A 410 -6.04 2.35 12.57
CA VAL A 410 -5.91 1.51 13.75
C VAL A 410 -6.54 0.17 13.40
N PRO A 411 -5.74 -0.90 13.29
CA PRO A 411 -6.28 -2.23 13.08
C PRO A 411 -7.34 -2.55 14.13
N VAL A 412 -8.49 -3.06 13.70
CA VAL A 412 -9.37 -3.72 14.66
C VAL A 412 -8.61 -4.94 15.15
N LYS A 413 -8.49 -5.07 16.48
CA LYS A 413 -7.79 -6.19 17.11
C LYS A 413 -8.53 -7.48 16.72
N VAL A 414 -8.10 -8.11 15.64
CA VAL A 414 -8.51 -9.48 15.30
C VAL A 414 -7.77 -10.35 16.31
N LEU A 415 -8.50 -10.90 17.28
CA LEU A 415 -8.00 -12.06 18.01
C LEU A 415 -7.86 -13.16 16.97
N LEU A 416 -6.62 -13.49 16.61
CA LEU A 416 -6.35 -14.66 15.79
C LEU A 416 -6.64 -15.88 16.67
N ASP A 417 -7.81 -16.49 16.48
CA ASP A 417 -8.06 -17.84 16.96
C ASP A 417 -7.15 -18.78 16.17
N TRP A 418 -6.05 -19.18 16.79
CA TRP A 418 -5.20 -20.26 16.33
C TRP A 418 -5.99 -21.56 16.41
N GLN A 419 -6.56 -22.02 15.29
CA GLN A 419 -6.86 -23.44 15.12
C GLN A 419 -5.76 -24.05 14.25
N GLU A 420 -4.81 -24.73 14.91
CA GLU A 420 -3.91 -25.66 14.25
C GLU A 420 -4.75 -26.80 13.65
N ILE A 421 -4.88 -26.83 12.33
CA ILE A 421 -5.35 -28.02 11.62
C ILE A 421 -4.11 -28.85 11.31
N PHE A 422 -3.80 -29.81 12.20
CA PHE A 422 -2.99 -30.94 11.81
C PHE A 422 -3.86 -31.87 10.96
N ASN A 423 -3.48 -32.06 9.70
CA ASN A 423 -3.92 -33.20 8.91
C ASN A 423 -2.88 -34.32 9.02
#